data_AF-A0A3D5CX41-F1
#
_entry.id   AF-A0A3D5CX41-F1
#
_cell.length_a   1.000
_cell.length_b   1.000
_cell.length_c   1.000
_cell.angle_alpha   90.00
_cell.angle_beta   90.00
_cell.angle_gamma   90.00
#
_symmetry.space_group_name_H-M   'P 1'
#
loop_
_entity.id
_entity.type
_entity.pdbx_description
1 polymer ?
#
loop_
_entity_poly.entity_id
_entity_poly.type
_entity_poly.pdbx_seq_one_letter_code
_entity_poly.pdbx_strand_id
1 'polypeptide(L)' 'KQKILDQIIKMTELDLFNDSAVIVCETDKTVELPEKIADFRQIRKQTYGISTVTIYRKEEDL' A
#
# COMPACT_ATOMS: atom_id res chain seq x y z
N LYS A 1 1.83 -16.79 -4.06
CA LYS A 1 0.63 -15.90 -4.11
C LYS A 1 0.94 -14.65 -3.30
N GLN A 2 0.81 -13.46 -3.88
CA GLN A 2 0.98 -12.17 -3.20
C GLN A 2 -0.06 -12.03 -2.07
N LYS A 3 0.34 -11.52 -0.90
CA LYS A 3 -0.51 -11.36 0.31
C LYS A 3 -0.58 -9.92 0.83
N ILE A 4 0.06 -8.97 0.15
CA ILE A 4 0.19 -7.58 0.61
C ILE A 4 -1.18 -6.94 0.90
N LEU A 5 -2.17 -7.14 0.00
CA LEU A 5 -3.50 -6.56 0.19
C LEU A 5 -4.17 -7.10 1.45
N ASP A 6 -4.17 -8.42 1.63
CA ASP A 6 -4.75 -9.08 2.81
C ASP A 6 -4.06 -8.61 4.11
N GLN A 7 -2.74 -8.40 4.08
CA GLN A 7 -1.97 -7.92 5.22
C GLN A 7 -2.32 -6.47 5.56
N ILE A 8 -2.40 -5.57 4.58
CA ILE A 8 -2.77 -4.16 4.81
C ILE A 8 -4.19 -4.08 5.38
N ILE A 9 -5.14 -4.81 4.80
CA ILE A 9 -6.52 -4.88 5.32
C ILE A 9 -6.50 -5.38 6.76
N LYS A 10 -5.79 -6.49 7.04
CA LYS A 10 -5.78 -7.06 8.38
C LYS A 10 -5.12 -6.15 9.42
N MET A 11 -4.05 -5.46 9.06
CA MET A 11 -3.39 -4.50 9.93
C MET A 11 -4.25 -3.26 10.17
N THR A 12 -5.07 -2.85 9.19
CA THR A 12 -6.04 -1.77 9.35
C THR A 12 -7.15 -2.18 10.33
N GLU A 13 -7.73 -3.38 10.17
CA GLU A 13 -8.74 -3.94 11.09
C GLU A 13 -8.25 -4.07 12.54
N LEU A 14 -6.95 -4.28 12.73
CA LEU A 14 -6.31 -4.45 14.03
C LEU A 14 -5.77 -3.13 14.61
N ASP A 15 -6.03 -1.99 13.96
CA ASP A 15 -5.56 -0.66 14.36
C ASP A 15 -4.04 -0.59 14.58
N LEU A 16 -3.28 -1.20 13.66
CA LEU A 16 -1.81 -1.31 13.76
C LEU A 16 -1.07 -0.17 13.05
N PHE A 17 -1.78 0.84 12.56
CA PHE A 17 -1.21 1.97 11.83
C PHE A 17 -1.51 3.28 12.55
N ASN A 18 -0.48 4.12 12.73
CA ASN A 18 -0.68 5.50 13.15
C ASN A 18 -1.42 6.31 12.08
N ASP A 19 -1.93 7.49 12.45
CA ASP A 19 -2.73 8.33 11.55
C ASP A 19 -1.93 8.89 10.36
N SER A 20 -0.61 8.97 10.49
CA SER A 20 0.30 9.46 9.45
C SER A 20 1.05 8.33 8.72
N ALA A 21 0.51 7.11 8.74
CA ALA A 21 1.20 5.94 8.23
C ALA A 21 1.50 6.04 6.73
N VAL A 22 2.70 5.58 6.37
CA VAL A 22 3.16 5.44 4.99
C VAL A 22 3.53 3.98 4.76
N ILE A 23 2.94 3.36 3.74
CA ILE A 23 3.23 1.98 3.33
C ILE A 23 4.06 2.03 2.06
N VAL A 24 5.21 1.36 2.06
CA VAL A 24 6.06 1.18 0.88
C VAL A 24 6.01 -0.30 0.49
N CYS A 25 5.47 -0.58 -0.70
CA CYS A 25 5.42 -1.91 -1.27
C CYS A 25 6.47 -2.00 -2.38
N GLU A 26 7.36 -2.99 -2.31
CA GLU A 26 8.19 -3.41 -3.44
C GLU A 26 7.64 -4.73 -4.00
N THR A 27 7.38 -4.77 -5.30
CA THR A 27 6.83 -5.94 -5.99
C THR A 27 7.53 -6.17 -7.32
N ASP A 28 7.39 -7.36 -7.89
CA ASP A 28 7.70 -7.58 -9.31
C ASP A 28 6.86 -6.63 -10.19
N LYS A 29 7.41 -6.21 -11.33
CA LYS A 29 6.79 -5.26 -12.26
C LYS A 29 5.44 -5.71 -12.82
N THR A 30 5.14 -7.01 -12.78
CA THR A 30 3.87 -7.59 -13.24
C THR A 30 2.76 -7.51 -12.19
N VAL A 31 3.09 -7.16 -10.95
CA VAL A 31 2.11 -7.04 -9.87
C VAL A 31 1.43 -5.67 -9.95
N GLU A 32 0.11 -5.71 -10.09
CA GLU A 32 -0.74 -4.52 -10.05
C GLU A 32 -1.39 -4.39 -8.68
N LEU A 33 -1.12 -3.27 -8.01
CA LEU A 33 -1.76 -2.90 -6.74
C LEU A 33 -2.80 -1.79 -7.01
N PRO A 34 -3.92 -1.76 -6.28
CA PRO A 34 -5.00 -0.79 -6.51
C PRO A 34 -4.60 0.61 -6.04
N GLU A 35 -5.20 1.67 -6.60
CA GLU A 35 -4.92 3.05 -6.16
C GLU A 35 -5.44 3.36 -4.74
N LYS A 36 -6.43 2.61 -4.25
CA LYS A 36 -6.97 2.71 -2.88
C LYS A 36 -7.05 1.32 -2.26
N ILE A 37 -6.68 1.23 -0.99
CA ILE A 37 -6.82 0.02 -0.16
C ILE A 37 -7.11 0.43 1.28
N ALA A 38 -8.24 -0.05 1.84
CA ALA A 38 -8.72 0.39 3.15
C ALA A 38 -8.70 1.93 3.25
N ASP A 39 -8.06 2.47 4.29
CA ASP A 39 -7.95 3.92 4.53
C ASP A 39 -6.70 4.52 3.88
N PHE A 40 -6.07 3.82 2.93
CA PHE A 40 -4.82 4.24 2.29
C PHE A 40 -5.03 4.57 0.81
N ARG A 41 -4.42 5.67 0.37
CA ARG A 41 -4.38 6.10 -1.03
C ARG A 41 -2.97 6.08 -1.59
N GLN A 42 -2.82 5.59 -2.81
CA GLN A 42 -1.55 5.58 -3.54
C GLN A 42 -1.14 7.03 -3.84
N ILE A 43 0.06 7.40 -3.41
CA ILE A 43 0.65 8.72 -3.67
C ILE A 43 1.83 8.66 -4.64
N ARG A 44 2.40 7.47 -4.88
CA ARG A 44 3.48 7.27 -5.85
C ARG A 44 3.51 5.82 -6.32
N LYS A 45 3.79 5.62 -7.61
CA LYS A 45 4.16 4.32 -8.20
C LYS A 45 5.33 4.55 -9.15
N GLN A 46 6.39 3.75 -9.04
CA GLN A 46 7.57 3.87 -9.89
C GLN A 46 8.17 2.50 -10.16
N THR A 47 8.43 2.20 -11.44
CA THR A 47 9.11 0.97 -11.85
C THR A 47 10.58 1.23 -12.12
N TYR A 48 11.44 0.34 -11.62
CA TYR A 48 12.88 0.30 -11.82
C TYR A 48 13.28 -1.11 -12.29
N GLY A 49 13.46 -1.27 -13.61
CA GLY A 49 13.80 -2.57 -14.20
C GLY A 49 12.69 -3.59 -13.97
N ILE A 50 12.93 -4.56 -13.08
CA ILE A 50 11.99 -5.65 -12.75
C ILE A 50 11.16 -5.38 -11.50
N SER A 51 11.50 -4.37 -10.70
CA SER A 51 10.80 -4.03 -9.47
C SER A 51 9.91 -2.80 -9.66
N THR A 52 8.74 -2.80 -9.03
CA THR A 52 7.87 -1.64 -8.88
C THR A 52 7.77 -1.28 -7.39
N VAL A 53 8.00 0.00 -7.09
CA VAL A 53 7.78 0.59 -5.76
C VAL A 53 6.46 1.36 -5.80
N THR A 54 5.52 0.98 -4.94
CA THR A 54 4.25 1.68 -4.73
C THR A 54 4.20 2.22 -3.31
N ILE A 55 3.86 3.50 -3.16
CA ILE A 55 3.77 4.19 -1.86
C ILE A 55 2.32 4.61 -1.62
N TYR A 56 1.80 4.21 -0.46
CA TYR A 56 0.50 4.64 0.04
C TYR A 56 0.64 5.52 1.27
N ARG A 57 -0.31 6.44 1.44
CA ARG A 57 -0.48 7.25 2.65
C ARG A 57 -1.89 7.05 3.21
N LYS A 58 -2.02 6.95 4.53
CA LYS A 58 -3.32 6.91 5.22
C LYS A 58 -4.05 8.24 4.95
N GLU A 59 -5.30 8.18 4.50
CA GLU A 59 -6.18 9.34 4.36
C GLU A 59 -6.53 9.84 5.78
N GLU A 60 -6.42 11.14 6.02
CA GLU A 60 -6.93 11.74 7.26
C GLU A 60 -8.46 11.79 7.15
N ASP A 61 -9.16 11.31 8.19
CA ASP A 61 -10.61 11.50 8.30
C ASP A 61 -10.88 13.02 8.41
N LEU A 62 -11.43 13.62 7.35
CA LEU A 62 -11.85 15.02 7.29
C LEU A 62 -13.14 15.29 8.06
#